data_AF-A0A917NYH3-F1
#
_entry.id   AF-A0A917NYH3-F1
#
_cell.length_a   1.000
_cell.length_b   1.000
_cell.length_c   1.000
_cell.angle_alpha   90.00
_cell.angle_beta   90.00
_cell.angle_gamma   90.00
#
_symmetry.space_group_name_H-M   'P 1'
#
loop_
_entity.id
_entity.type
_entity.pdbx_description
1 polymer ?
#
loop_
_entity_poly.entity_id
_entity_poly.type
_entity_poly.pdbx_seq_one_letter_code
_entity_poly.pdbx_strand_id
1 'polypeptide(L)'
;MSNYGQATAPPQDSRYFRDVLGQFPTGVAVVTALDAEGQPHGMAVGTFSSVSLDPPLVGFMPARTSSTYPQIEAARQFCVSILGADQEDVCRMMATKGADKFSGIKWFPAPSGAPVIDGALAWIDCSLAQRYEAGDHFIVVGEVNQLSELRPGPPLVFFRGGYGGFTTPSLMAAPERDLVELIQLTGRARPHMERLARELDLECLAVGTVDQQSVCLAIADSPNADYTSSRVGYRTPFVFPVGSVFVAWDPDGTEGWLPKDPARAAIGEAALRRTRRRRWSVAIGDDDYDQLEHAVSRQLRHPPEDELGSVMRRLRGEQFDPTLDQRTAYDVRMLVAPVFGPRKVELGLAVRGFRQHLDGAEVERIAARLVDAADEVSSKIGGADALAAAISGEA
;
A
#
# COMPACT_ATOMS: atom_id res chain seq x y z
N MET A 1 -11.87 -18.39 25.09
CA MET A 1 -13.28 -18.07 24.78
C MET A 1 -13.35 -16.57 24.55
N SER A 2 -13.40 -16.13 23.30
CA SER A 2 -13.32 -14.71 22.93
C SER A 2 -14.65 -13.99 23.21
N ASN A 3 -14.59 -12.94 24.03
CA ASN A 3 -15.69 -12.01 24.28
C ASN A 3 -15.94 -11.14 23.03
N TYR A 4 -16.76 -11.62 22.10
CA TYR A 4 -17.46 -10.77 21.12
C TYR A 4 -18.73 -10.20 21.77
N GLY A 5 -18.56 -9.35 22.78
CA GLY A 5 -19.65 -8.52 23.29
C GLY A 5 -19.80 -7.27 22.43
N GLN A 6 -20.36 -7.39 21.22
CA GLN A 6 -20.63 -6.22 20.39
C GLN A 6 -21.86 -5.47 20.93
N ALA A 7 -21.71 -4.16 21.08
CA ALA A 7 -22.82 -3.26 21.36
C ALA A 7 -23.81 -3.30 20.18
N THR A 8 -24.96 -3.92 20.37
CA THR A 8 -26.07 -3.85 19.44
C THR A 8 -26.90 -2.60 19.77
N ALA A 9 -26.91 -1.61 18.87
CA ALA A 9 -27.83 -0.48 18.96
C ALA A 9 -28.98 -0.64 17.95
N PRO A 10 -30.20 -0.19 18.27
CA PRO A 10 -31.32 -0.26 17.35
C PRO A 10 -31.09 0.72 16.17
N PRO A 11 -31.61 0.43 14.96
CA PRO A 11 -31.26 1.13 13.71
C PRO A 11 -31.67 2.62 13.68
N GLN A 12 -32.43 3.09 14.67
CA GLN A 12 -32.77 4.50 14.83
C GLN A 12 -31.59 5.38 15.27
N ASP A 13 -30.48 4.82 15.76
CA ASP A 13 -29.23 5.59 15.92
C ASP A 13 -28.60 5.82 14.53
N SER A 14 -28.87 6.99 13.95
CA SER A 14 -28.40 7.35 12.61
C SER A 14 -26.87 7.37 12.47
N ARG A 15 -26.11 7.55 13.56
CA ARG A 15 -24.64 7.49 13.49
C ARG A 15 -24.17 6.04 13.42
N TYR A 16 -24.66 5.20 14.31
CA TYR A 16 -24.31 3.77 14.31
C TYR A 16 -24.74 3.09 13.00
N PHE A 17 -25.93 3.39 12.49
CA PHE A 17 -26.40 2.88 11.19
C PHE A 17 -25.44 3.28 10.05
N ARG A 18 -25.00 4.55 10.01
CA ARG A 18 -24.03 5.01 8.99
C ARG A 18 -22.65 4.38 9.17
N ASP A 19 -22.19 4.19 10.41
CA ASP A 19 -20.88 3.61 10.69
C ASP A 19 -20.82 2.13 10.27
N VAL A 20 -21.90 1.38 10.52
CA VAL A 20 -22.03 -0.03 10.10
C VAL A 20 -22.16 -0.13 8.59
N LEU A 21 -23.02 0.66 7.96
CA LEU A 21 -23.15 0.63 6.49
C LEU A 21 -21.91 1.16 5.78
N GLY A 22 -21.15 2.07 6.41
CA GLY A 22 -19.88 2.57 5.90
C GLY A 22 -18.78 1.51 5.79
N GLN A 23 -19.00 0.29 6.30
CA GLN A 23 -18.13 -0.87 6.09
C GLN A 23 -18.24 -1.46 4.68
N PHE A 24 -19.29 -1.13 3.92
CA PHE A 24 -19.44 -1.55 2.53
C PHE A 24 -18.88 -0.45 1.62
N PRO A 25 -17.65 -0.60 1.07
CA PRO A 25 -17.07 0.42 0.20
C PRO A 25 -17.87 0.55 -1.09
N THR A 26 -17.95 1.76 -1.62
CA THR A 26 -18.59 2.01 -2.90
C THR A 26 -17.66 2.74 -3.85
N GLY A 27 -17.80 2.47 -5.15
CA GLY A 27 -17.25 3.36 -6.17
C GLY A 27 -18.00 4.70 -6.15
N VAL A 28 -17.36 5.73 -6.70
CA VAL A 28 -17.96 7.06 -6.82
C VAL A 28 -18.26 7.37 -8.28
N ALA A 29 -19.48 7.83 -8.55
CA ALA A 29 -19.90 8.27 -9.87
C ALA A 29 -20.54 9.66 -9.81
N VAL A 30 -20.55 10.38 -10.93
CA VAL A 30 -21.31 11.62 -11.11
C VAL A 30 -22.43 11.35 -12.10
N VAL A 31 -23.66 11.67 -11.70
CA VAL A 31 -24.83 11.64 -12.58
C VAL A 31 -25.10 13.06 -13.07
N THR A 32 -25.22 13.23 -14.38
CA THR A 32 -25.38 14.52 -15.05
C THR A 32 -26.54 14.53 -16.04
N ALA A 33 -27.11 15.70 -16.28
CA ALA A 33 -28.09 15.94 -17.33
C ALA A 33 -28.03 17.40 -17.80
N LEU A 34 -28.61 17.69 -18.96
CA LEU A 34 -28.93 19.06 -19.37
C LEU A 34 -30.42 19.31 -19.14
N ASP A 35 -30.77 20.47 -18.59
CA ASP A 35 -32.16 20.92 -18.58
C ASP A 35 -32.61 21.42 -19.96
N ALA A 36 -33.86 21.87 -20.07
CA ALA A 36 -34.45 22.35 -21.32
C ALA A 36 -33.75 23.60 -21.87
N GLU A 37 -33.13 24.39 -21.00
CA GLU A 37 -32.35 25.59 -21.32
C GLU A 37 -30.87 25.26 -21.63
N GLY A 38 -30.50 23.98 -21.63
CA GLY A 38 -29.15 23.50 -21.89
C GLY A 38 -28.17 23.73 -20.74
N GLN A 39 -28.66 24.01 -19.53
CA GLN A 39 -27.80 24.16 -18.35
C GLN A 39 -27.43 22.78 -17.76
N PRO A 40 -26.16 22.58 -17.41
CA PRO A 40 -25.70 21.30 -16.86
C PRO A 40 -26.05 21.17 -15.37
N HIS A 41 -26.64 20.03 -15.03
CA HIS A 41 -26.96 19.62 -13.66
C HIS A 41 -26.19 18.35 -13.33
N GLY A 42 -25.69 18.25 -12.09
CA GLY A 42 -24.77 17.19 -11.69
C GLY A 42 -24.81 16.88 -10.19
N MET A 43 -24.73 15.61 -9.84
CA MET A 43 -24.60 15.14 -8.46
C MET A 43 -23.67 13.93 -8.35
N ALA A 44 -22.84 13.93 -7.30
CA ALA A 44 -22.07 12.75 -6.93
C ALA A 44 -22.97 11.72 -6.25
N VAL A 45 -22.79 10.44 -6.58
CA VAL A 45 -23.49 9.31 -5.99
C VAL A 45 -22.50 8.19 -5.65
N GLY A 46 -22.63 7.63 -4.45
CA GLY A 46 -21.99 6.38 -4.05
C GLY A 46 -22.91 5.17 -4.15
N THR A 47 -24.13 5.34 -4.65
CA THR A 47 -25.20 4.32 -4.70
C THR A 47 -25.36 3.69 -6.08
N PHE A 48 -24.47 4.01 -7.02
CA PHE A 48 -24.54 3.52 -8.39
C PHE A 48 -24.30 2.01 -8.45
N SER A 49 -25.13 1.28 -9.21
CA SER A 49 -25.04 -0.17 -9.39
C SER A 49 -25.49 -0.59 -10.79
N SER A 50 -24.90 -1.66 -11.33
CA SER A 50 -25.48 -2.41 -12.45
C SER A 50 -26.71 -3.19 -11.97
N VAL A 51 -27.79 -3.19 -12.77
CA VAL A 51 -29.08 -3.81 -12.38
C VAL A 51 -29.41 -5.02 -13.25
N SER A 52 -29.22 -4.92 -14.57
CA SER A 52 -29.58 -5.98 -15.51
C SER A 52 -28.66 -5.96 -16.72
N LEU A 53 -28.43 -7.13 -17.32
CA LEU A 53 -27.71 -7.27 -18.59
C LEU A 53 -28.65 -7.23 -19.79
N ASP A 54 -29.86 -7.81 -19.67
CA ASP A 54 -30.86 -7.85 -20.74
C ASP A 54 -32.29 -7.63 -20.15
N PRO A 55 -32.92 -6.45 -20.37
CA PRO A 55 -32.32 -5.26 -21.01
C PRO A 55 -31.17 -4.68 -20.16
N PRO A 56 -30.25 -3.90 -20.74
CA PRO A 56 -29.12 -3.33 -20.01
C PRO A 56 -29.60 -2.19 -19.11
N LEU A 57 -29.58 -2.41 -17.79
CA LEU A 57 -30.08 -1.47 -16.80
C LEU A 57 -29.01 -1.13 -15.76
N VAL A 58 -29.00 0.14 -15.34
CA VAL A 58 -28.23 0.66 -14.21
C VAL A 58 -29.15 1.38 -13.24
N GLY A 59 -28.70 1.60 -12.00
CA GLY A 59 -29.48 2.35 -11.03
C GLY A 59 -28.64 3.17 -10.06
N PHE A 60 -29.28 4.19 -9.49
CA PHE A 60 -28.73 5.03 -8.42
C PHE A 60 -29.85 5.51 -7.49
N MET A 61 -29.46 5.96 -6.30
CA MET A 61 -30.41 6.30 -5.24
C MET A 61 -30.20 7.73 -4.75
N PRO A 62 -30.88 8.74 -5.35
CA PRO A 62 -30.81 10.11 -4.90
C PRO A 62 -31.72 10.34 -3.69
N ALA A 63 -31.30 11.22 -2.79
CA ALA A 63 -32.15 11.66 -1.68
C ALA A 63 -33.36 12.44 -2.22
N ARG A 64 -34.53 12.26 -1.58
CA ARG A 64 -35.74 13.03 -1.91
C ARG A 64 -35.59 14.54 -1.70
N THR A 65 -34.61 14.93 -0.89
CA THR A 65 -34.25 16.32 -0.60
C THR A 65 -33.23 16.91 -1.57
N SER A 66 -32.80 16.15 -2.58
CA SER A 66 -31.87 16.63 -3.61
C SER A 66 -32.49 17.76 -4.42
N SER A 67 -31.75 18.86 -4.58
CA SER A 67 -32.12 19.96 -5.48
C SER A 67 -31.76 19.67 -6.94
N THR A 68 -30.84 18.73 -7.18
CA THR A 68 -30.35 18.38 -8.53
C THR A 68 -31.20 17.30 -9.20
N TYR A 69 -31.67 16.32 -8.42
CA TYR A 69 -32.38 15.17 -9.00
C TYR A 69 -33.65 15.54 -9.80
N PRO A 70 -34.49 16.51 -9.38
CA PRO A 70 -35.64 16.92 -10.18
C PRO A 70 -35.27 17.41 -11.60
N GLN A 71 -34.11 18.03 -11.77
CA GLN A 71 -33.62 18.48 -13.07
C GLN A 71 -33.19 17.29 -13.95
N ILE A 72 -32.50 16.32 -13.35
CA ILE A 72 -32.12 15.06 -14.02
C ILE A 72 -33.38 14.26 -14.42
N GLU A 73 -34.38 14.21 -13.54
CA GLU A 73 -35.65 13.51 -13.81
C GLU A 73 -36.42 14.16 -14.97
N ALA A 74 -36.49 15.50 -14.99
CA ALA A 74 -37.15 16.26 -16.05
C ALA A 74 -36.46 16.10 -17.41
N ALA A 75 -35.13 16.02 -17.43
CA ALA A 75 -34.33 15.85 -18.64
C ALA A 75 -34.59 14.52 -19.37
N ARG A 76 -35.00 13.48 -18.64
CA ARG A 76 -35.21 12.09 -19.12
C ARG A 76 -33.99 11.37 -19.68
N GLN A 77 -32.96 12.10 -20.09
CA GLN A 77 -31.65 11.61 -20.51
C GLN A 77 -30.60 12.04 -19.50
N PHE A 78 -29.71 11.12 -19.14
CA PHE A 78 -28.65 11.40 -18.18
C PHE A 78 -27.40 10.59 -18.50
N CYS A 79 -26.24 11.09 -18.07
CA CYS A 79 -24.98 10.37 -18.16
C CYS A 79 -24.45 10.06 -16.77
N VAL A 80 -23.83 8.89 -16.61
CA VAL A 80 -23.07 8.51 -15.44
C VAL A 80 -21.60 8.53 -15.81
N SER A 81 -20.79 9.30 -15.09
CA SER A 81 -19.32 9.29 -15.21
C SER A 81 -18.70 8.59 -14.00
N ILE A 82 -17.94 7.52 -14.22
CA ILE A 82 -17.23 6.78 -13.17
C ILE A 82 -15.91 7.49 -12.87
N LEU A 83 -15.72 7.95 -11.63
CA LEU A 83 -14.57 8.80 -11.29
C LEU A 83 -13.30 7.98 -10.98
N GLY A 84 -12.15 8.54 -11.38
CA GLY A 84 -10.83 8.06 -10.98
C GLY A 84 -10.41 8.58 -9.61
N ALA A 85 -9.48 7.89 -8.94
CA ALA A 85 -8.99 8.25 -7.60
C ALA A 85 -8.35 9.65 -7.52
N ASP A 86 -7.94 10.19 -8.66
CA ASP A 86 -7.42 11.54 -8.86
C ASP A 86 -8.52 12.63 -8.96
N GLN A 87 -9.80 12.27 -8.97
CA GLN A 87 -10.94 13.17 -9.16
C GLN A 87 -11.76 13.39 -7.86
N GLU A 88 -11.10 13.34 -6.70
CA GLU A 88 -11.76 13.63 -5.42
C GLU A 88 -12.32 15.07 -5.38
N ASP A 89 -11.61 16.02 -5.97
CA ASP A 89 -12.01 17.43 -6.07
C ASP A 89 -13.32 17.60 -6.87
N VAL A 90 -13.43 16.92 -8.01
CA VAL A 90 -14.65 16.84 -8.83
C VAL A 90 -15.80 16.24 -8.02
N CYS A 91 -15.56 15.12 -7.33
CA CYS A 91 -16.57 14.50 -6.47
C CYS A 91 -17.07 15.48 -5.40
N ARG A 92 -16.15 16.14 -4.69
CA ARG A 92 -16.48 17.12 -3.64
C ARG A 92 -17.29 18.28 -4.21
N MET A 93 -16.90 18.81 -5.37
CA MET A 93 -17.64 19.89 -6.03
C MET A 93 -19.07 19.44 -6.38
N MET A 94 -19.23 18.25 -6.97
CA MET A 94 -20.54 17.71 -7.35
C MET A 94 -21.43 17.38 -6.15
N ALA A 95 -20.84 17.12 -4.98
CA ALA A 95 -21.54 16.89 -3.71
C ALA A 95 -22.00 18.18 -3.00
N THR A 96 -21.50 19.36 -3.38
CA THR A 96 -21.93 20.63 -2.77
C THR A 96 -23.38 20.98 -3.10
N LYS A 97 -23.97 21.87 -2.30
CA LYS A 97 -25.26 22.50 -2.58
C LYS A 97 -25.03 23.87 -3.21
N GLY A 98 -25.78 24.22 -4.25
CA GLY A 98 -25.72 25.54 -4.87
C GLY A 98 -25.61 25.49 -6.39
N ALA A 99 -25.63 26.68 -6.99
CA ALA A 99 -25.38 26.89 -8.41
C ALA A 99 -23.87 26.86 -8.73
N ASP A 100 -23.53 26.71 -10.01
CA ASP A 100 -22.17 26.78 -10.55
C ASP A 100 -21.25 25.57 -10.25
N LYS A 101 -21.81 24.38 -10.03
CA LYS A 101 -21.02 23.15 -9.82
C LYS A 101 -20.08 22.80 -10.97
N PHE A 102 -20.42 23.21 -12.19
CA PHE A 102 -19.63 22.96 -13.40
C PHE A 102 -18.55 24.02 -13.63
N SER A 103 -18.47 25.05 -12.79
CA SER A 103 -17.39 26.05 -12.83
C SER A 103 -16.05 25.38 -12.60
N GLY A 104 -15.18 25.42 -13.60
CA GLY A 104 -13.86 24.78 -13.54
C GLY A 104 -13.85 23.27 -13.75
N ILE A 105 -15.01 22.63 -13.96
CA ILE A 105 -15.09 21.21 -14.34
C ILE A 105 -15.23 21.11 -15.86
N LYS A 106 -14.23 20.53 -16.52
CA LYS A 106 -14.30 20.21 -17.94
C LYS A 106 -15.24 19.04 -18.17
N TRP A 107 -16.03 19.12 -19.24
CA TRP A 107 -16.94 18.07 -19.67
C TRP A 107 -17.15 18.13 -21.19
N PHE A 108 -17.66 17.04 -21.75
CA PHE A 108 -18.03 16.93 -23.17
C PHE A 108 -19.37 16.21 -23.32
N PRO A 109 -20.15 16.42 -24.39
CA PRO A 109 -21.48 15.81 -24.51
C PRO A 109 -21.39 14.31 -24.84
N ALA A 110 -22.23 13.52 -24.17
CA ALA A 110 -22.59 12.16 -24.59
C ALA A 110 -23.48 12.20 -25.85
N PRO A 111 -23.76 11.05 -26.51
CA PRO A 111 -24.68 10.99 -27.64
C PRO A 111 -26.07 11.59 -27.37
N SER A 112 -26.61 11.43 -26.16
CA SER A 112 -27.87 12.08 -25.72
C SER A 112 -27.75 13.60 -25.49
N GLY A 113 -26.53 14.14 -25.48
CA GLY A 113 -26.21 15.51 -25.09
C GLY A 113 -25.88 15.68 -23.60
N ALA A 114 -26.12 14.67 -22.75
CA ALA A 114 -25.82 14.76 -21.32
C ALA A 114 -24.30 14.94 -21.04
N PRO A 115 -23.88 15.72 -20.02
CA PRO A 115 -22.47 15.99 -19.77
C PRO A 115 -21.64 14.79 -19.31
N VAL A 116 -20.62 14.40 -20.05
CA VAL A 116 -19.58 13.46 -19.59
C VAL A 116 -18.45 14.25 -18.91
N ILE A 117 -18.09 13.88 -17.68
CA ILE A 117 -17.00 14.52 -16.95
C ILE A 117 -15.66 14.16 -17.61
N ASP A 118 -14.86 15.18 -17.95
CA ASP A 118 -13.54 14.99 -18.53
C ASP A 118 -12.61 14.27 -17.54
N GLY A 119 -11.80 13.34 -18.04
CA GLY A 119 -10.91 12.53 -17.21
C GLY A 119 -11.60 11.46 -16.37
N ALA A 120 -12.92 11.24 -16.47
CA ALA A 120 -13.56 10.06 -15.89
C ALA A 120 -12.96 8.75 -16.44
N LEU A 121 -13.07 7.64 -15.71
CA LEU A 121 -12.58 6.33 -16.16
C LEU A 121 -13.47 5.74 -17.26
N ALA A 122 -14.78 5.91 -17.11
CA ALA A 122 -15.79 5.44 -18.05
C ALA A 122 -17.04 6.32 -17.97
N TRP A 123 -17.88 6.24 -18.99
CA TRP A 123 -19.21 6.83 -18.97
C TRP A 123 -20.29 5.88 -19.47
N ILE A 124 -21.51 6.09 -18.98
CA ILE A 124 -22.72 5.36 -19.36
C ILE A 124 -23.83 6.38 -19.66
N ASP A 125 -24.31 6.43 -20.90
CA ASP A 125 -25.40 7.28 -21.36
C ASP A 125 -26.72 6.53 -21.29
N CYS A 126 -27.72 7.14 -20.64
CA CYS A 126 -28.92 6.45 -20.16
C CYS A 126 -30.21 7.23 -20.43
N SER A 127 -31.27 6.47 -20.71
CA SER A 127 -32.65 6.95 -20.67
C SER A 127 -33.29 6.59 -19.32
N LEU A 128 -34.02 7.52 -18.69
CA LEU A 128 -34.75 7.24 -17.46
C LEU A 128 -35.88 6.23 -17.71
N ALA A 129 -35.77 5.04 -17.11
CA ALA A 129 -36.73 3.95 -17.27
C ALA A 129 -37.78 3.96 -16.16
N GLN A 130 -37.37 3.85 -14.90
CA GLN A 130 -38.28 3.70 -13.75
C GLN A 130 -37.78 4.44 -12.51
N ARG A 131 -38.73 4.84 -11.65
CA ARG A 131 -38.47 5.42 -10.32
C ARG A 131 -39.37 4.75 -9.28
N TYR A 132 -38.79 4.39 -8.15
CA TYR A 132 -39.53 3.88 -6.98
C TYR A 132 -39.24 4.74 -5.74
N GLU A 133 -40.23 4.86 -4.87
CA GLU A 133 -40.05 5.48 -3.55
C GLU A 133 -39.44 4.47 -2.58
N ALA A 134 -38.37 4.87 -1.89
CA ALA A 134 -37.65 4.02 -0.94
C ALA A 134 -37.27 4.84 0.30
N GLY A 135 -38.27 5.11 1.16
CA GLY A 135 -38.08 5.90 2.38
C GLY A 135 -37.76 7.38 2.08
N ASP A 136 -36.57 7.81 2.51
CA ASP A 136 -36.04 9.16 2.28
C ASP A 136 -35.24 9.30 0.96
N HIS A 137 -35.12 8.22 0.19
CA HIS A 137 -34.50 8.17 -1.13
C HIS A 137 -35.48 7.69 -2.21
N PHE A 138 -35.09 7.89 -3.47
CA PHE A 138 -35.66 7.17 -4.60
C PHE A 138 -34.72 6.04 -5.02
N ILE A 139 -35.27 5.01 -5.68
CA ILE A 139 -34.50 4.08 -6.50
C ILE A 139 -34.79 4.45 -7.95
N VAL A 140 -33.77 4.89 -8.67
CA VAL A 140 -33.86 5.34 -10.06
C VAL A 140 -33.18 4.31 -10.93
N VAL A 141 -33.88 3.86 -11.98
CA VAL A 141 -33.40 2.89 -12.95
C VAL A 141 -33.31 3.56 -14.31
N GLY A 142 -32.14 3.47 -14.94
CA GLY A 142 -31.90 3.91 -16.31
C GLY A 142 -31.63 2.73 -17.23
N GLU A 143 -32.17 2.82 -18.44
CA GLU A 143 -31.82 1.94 -19.56
C GLU A 143 -30.58 2.50 -20.26
N VAL A 144 -29.57 1.64 -20.46
CA VAL A 144 -28.29 2.04 -21.04
C VAL A 144 -28.41 2.11 -22.56
N ASN A 145 -28.21 3.31 -23.10
CA ASN A 145 -28.20 3.55 -24.55
C ASN A 145 -26.82 3.24 -25.14
N GLN A 146 -25.75 3.76 -24.49
CA GLN A 146 -24.35 3.59 -24.88
C GLN A 146 -23.43 3.68 -23.66
N LEU A 147 -22.25 3.08 -23.73
CA LEU A 147 -21.20 3.22 -22.73
C LEU A 147 -19.82 3.11 -23.36
N SER A 148 -18.82 3.72 -22.74
CA SER A 148 -17.42 3.56 -23.14
C SER A 148 -16.49 3.71 -21.95
N GLU A 149 -15.40 2.96 -21.98
CA GLU A 149 -14.20 3.31 -21.22
C GLU A 149 -13.55 4.55 -21.87
N LEU A 150 -13.04 5.46 -21.04
CA LEU A 150 -12.30 6.65 -21.48
C LEU A 150 -10.81 6.48 -21.23
N ARG A 151 -10.44 5.98 -20.05
CA ARG A 151 -9.05 5.74 -19.68
C ARG A 151 -8.94 4.66 -18.60
N PRO A 152 -7.78 3.99 -18.51
CA PRO A 152 -7.46 3.18 -17.35
C PRO A 152 -7.13 4.07 -16.13
N GLY A 153 -7.29 3.51 -14.94
CA GLY A 153 -6.88 4.14 -13.69
C GLY A 153 -7.53 3.51 -12.46
N PRO A 154 -7.00 3.76 -11.25
CA PRO A 154 -7.65 3.32 -10.03
C PRO A 154 -8.97 4.09 -9.83
N PRO A 155 -10.10 3.40 -9.53
CA PRO A 155 -11.37 4.07 -9.22
C PRO A 155 -11.30 4.85 -7.90
N LEU A 156 -12.04 5.96 -7.84
CA LEU A 156 -12.35 6.64 -6.59
C LEU A 156 -13.32 5.76 -5.78
N VAL A 157 -12.93 5.48 -4.54
CA VAL A 157 -13.69 4.69 -3.58
C VAL A 157 -14.05 5.55 -2.38
N PHE A 158 -15.28 5.40 -1.90
CA PHE A 158 -15.73 5.95 -0.64
C PHE A 158 -15.85 4.83 0.41
N PHE A 159 -15.17 4.98 1.54
CA PHE A 159 -15.15 3.99 2.61
C PHE A 159 -15.07 4.67 3.97
N ARG A 160 -15.97 4.31 4.89
CA ARG A 160 -16.04 4.84 6.27
C ARG A 160 -15.95 6.37 6.38
N GLY A 161 -16.60 7.09 5.46
CA GLY A 161 -16.64 8.56 5.49
C GLY A 161 -15.46 9.26 4.81
N GLY A 162 -14.48 8.51 4.31
CA GLY A 162 -13.32 9.01 3.59
C GLY A 162 -13.27 8.58 2.13
N TYR A 163 -12.45 9.28 1.35
CA TYR A 163 -12.12 8.92 -0.03
C TYR A 163 -10.80 8.16 -0.08
N GLY A 164 -10.65 7.31 -1.09
CA GLY A 164 -9.42 6.60 -1.41
C GLY A 164 -9.47 6.03 -2.81
N GLY A 165 -8.42 5.31 -3.19
CA GLY A 165 -8.40 4.53 -4.43
C GLY A 165 -8.56 3.04 -4.11
N PHE A 166 -9.17 2.29 -5.02
CA PHE A 166 -8.94 0.86 -5.08
C PHE A 166 -8.02 0.56 -6.24
N THR A 167 -7.15 -0.43 -6.05
CA THR A 167 -6.32 -0.90 -7.14
C THR A 167 -6.25 -2.40 -7.02
N THR A 168 -6.60 -3.09 -8.10
CA THR A 168 -6.52 -4.55 -8.08
C THR A 168 -5.06 -4.95 -7.86
N PRO A 169 -4.78 -6.07 -7.18
CA PRO A 169 -3.41 -6.57 -7.05
C PRO A 169 -2.70 -6.73 -8.41
N SER A 170 -3.46 -6.91 -9.50
CA SER A 170 -2.97 -6.96 -10.88
C SER A 170 -2.71 -5.59 -11.54
N LEU A 171 -3.19 -4.47 -10.97
CA LEU A 171 -3.03 -3.10 -11.48
C LEU A 171 -2.35 -2.15 -10.46
N MET A 172 -1.82 -2.68 -9.35
CA MET A 172 -1.25 -1.95 -8.21
C MET A 172 0.15 -1.34 -8.42
N ALA A 173 0.45 -0.88 -9.64
CA ALA A 173 1.58 0.01 -9.88
C ALA A 173 1.51 0.64 -11.29
N ALA A 174 1.46 1.98 -11.38
CA ALA A 174 2.48 2.60 -12.21
C ALA A 174 3.75 2.43 -11.39
N PRO A 175 4.69 1.57 -11.79
CA PRO A 175 5.91 1.47 -11.04
C PRO A 175 6.62 2.81 -11.15
N GLU A 176 6.93 3.42 -10.02
CA GLU A 176 8.29 3.94 -9.85
C GLU A 176 9.20 2.88 -10.47
N ARG A 177 9.90 3.19 -11.57
CA ARG A 177 10.63 2.19 -12.38
C ARG A 177 11.42 1.23 -11.49
N ASP A 178 11.94 1.77 -10.39
CA ASP A 178 12.61 1.11 -9.28
C ASP A 178 11.80 -0.04 -8.67
N LEU A 179 10.51 0.10 -8.34
CA LEU A 179 9.73 -0.99 -7.74
C LEU A 179 9.43 -2.15 -8.70
N VAL A 180 9.14 -1.89 -9.98
CA VAL A 180 8.96 -2.98 -10.97
C VAL A 180 10.29 -3.66 -11.26
N GLU A 181 11.38 -2.91 -11.33
CA GLU A 181 12.72 -3.50 -11.43
C GLU A 181 12.99 -4.40 -10.22
N LEU A 182 12.74 -3.92 -9.00
CA LEU A 182 12.88 -4.70 -7.78
C LEU A 182 11.98 -5.96 -7.76
N ILE A 183 10.72 -5.86 -8.20
CA ILE A 183 9.83 -7.02 -8.30
C ILE A 183 10.35 -8.04 -9.34
N GLN A 184 10.84 -7.58 -10.50
CA GLN A 184 11.46 -8.47 -11.50
C GLN A 184 12.71 -9.15 -10.95
N LEU A 185 13.53 -8.43 -10.19
CA LEU A 185 14.69 -8.97 -9.47
C LEU A 185 14.26 -10.02 -8.44
N THR A 186 13.16 -9.81 -7.71
CA THR A 186 12.65 -10.83 -6.76
C THR A 186 12.23 -12.12 -7.43
N GLY A 187 11.75 -12.08 -8.68
CA GLY A 187 11.46 -13.27 -9.47
C GLY A 187 12.69 -14.17 -9.64
N ARG A 188 13.88 -13.57 -9.78
CA ARG A 188 15.16 -14.28 -9.87
C ARG A 188 15.66 -14.76 -8.51
N ALA A 189 15.35 -14.03 -7.43
CA ALA A 189 15.69 -14.40 -6.06
C ALA A 189 14.83 -15.55 -5.51
N ARG A 190 13.58 -15.68 -5.96
CA ARG A 190 12.57 -16.59 -5.38
C ARG A 190 13.01 -18.05 -5.22
N PRO A 191 13.64 -18.72 -6.21
CA PRO A 191 14.10 -20.10 -6.01
C PRO A 191 15.15 -20.25 -4.91
N HIS A 192 15.98 -19.21 -4.71
CA HIS A 192 17.00 -19.17 -3.65
C HIS A 192 16.35 -18.93 -2.30
N MET A 193 15.36 -18.03 -2.23
CA MET A 193 14.57 -17.77 -1.01
C MET A 193 13.84 -19.02 -0.52
N GLU A 194 13.14 -19.72 -1.42
CA GLU A 194 12.41 -20.94 -1.07
C GLU A 194 13.33 -22.07 -0.60
N ARG A 195 14.50 -22.19 -1.22
CA ARG A 195 15.52 -23.16 -0.79
C ARG A 195 16.07 -22.79 0.59
N LEU A 196 16.40 -21.52 0.80
CA LEU A 196 16.92 -21.02 2.08
C LEU A 196 15.89 -21.18 3.21
N ALA A 197 14.62 -20.84 2.96
CA ALA A 197 13.53 -21.00 3.90
C ALA A 197 13.36 -22.46 4.33
N ARG A 198 13.42 -23.41 3.39
CA ARG A 198 13.38 -24.85 3.68
C ARG A 198 14.62 -25.36 4.40
N GLU A 199 15.81 -24.92 3.99
CA GLU A 199 17.09 -25.35 4.59
C GLU A 199 17.20 -24.92 6.05
N LEU A 200 16.73 -23.71 6.37
CA LEU A 200 16.86 -23.12 7.70
C LEU A 200 15.61 -23.32 8.58
N ASP A 201 14.50 -23.77 8.01
CA ASP A 201 13.17 -23.79 8.65
C ASP A 201 12.75 -22.40 9.18
N LEU A 202 13.00 -21.36 8.37
CA LEU A 202 12.73 -19.95 8.69
C LEU A 202 11.94 -19.27 7.57
N GLU A 203 11.32 -18.13 7.86
CA GLU A 203 10.79 -17.26 6.81
C GLU A 203 11.94 -16.58 6.08
N CYS A 204 11.91 -16.54 4.75
CA CYS A 204 12.83 -15.74 3.95
C CYS A 204 12.09 -14.63 3.22
N LEU A 205 12.57 -13.39 3.35
CA LEU A 205 11.99 -12.21 2.71
C LEU A 205 12.98 -11.61 1.71
N ALA A 206 12.45 -11.06 0.62
CA ALA A 206 13.17 -10.10 -0.21
C ALA A 206 12.68 -8.70 0.16
N VAL A 207 13.60 -7.84 0.55
CA VAL A 207 13.33 -6.44 0.93
C VAL A 207 14.07 -5.53 -0.04
N GLY A 208 13.43 -4.46 -0.51
CA GLY A 208 14.09 -3.41 -1.28
C GLY A 208 13.89 -2.05 -0.61
N THR A 209 14.56 -1.02 -1.11
CA THR A 209 14.35 0.37 -0.69
C THR A 209 13.69 1.15 -1.82
N VAL A 210 12.72 1.97 -1.45
CA VAL A 210 11.98 2.87 -2.34
C VAL A 210 11.81 4.19 -1.58
N ASP A 211 12.40 5.26 -2.11
CA ASP A 211 12.60 6.52 -1.38
C ASP A 211 13.24 6.29 0.00
N GLN A 212 12.62 6.81 1.07
CA GLN A 212 13.03 6.63 2.46
C GLN A 212 12.25 5.51 3.16
N GLN A 213 11.87 4.46 2.41
CA GLN A 213 11.16 3.31 2.95
C GLN A 213 11.77 1.98 2.49
N SER A 214 11.86 1.04 3.42
CA SER A 214 12.12 -0.37 3.12
C SER A 214 10.81 -1.07 2.84
N VAL A 215 10.73 -1.85 1.76
CA VAL A 215 9.51 -2.51 1.29
C VAL A 215 9.73 -4.01 1.24
N CYS A 216 8.84 -4.79 1.84
CA CYS A 216 8.81 -6.24 1.66
C CYS A 216 8.24 -6.58 0.28
N LEU A 217 9.07 -7.17 -0.58
CA LEU A 217 8.74 -7.42 -1.99
C LEU A 217 8.28 -8.87 -2.24
N ALA A 218 8.80 -9.82 -1.46
CA ALA A 218 8.42 -11.21 -1.54
C ALA A 218 8.67 -11.92 -0.21
N ILE A 219 7.92 -12.98 0.03
CA ILE A 219 8.05 -13.89 1.17
C ILE A 219 8.12 -15.32 0.62
N ALA A 220 9.00 -16.13 1.21
CA ALA A 220 9.06 -17.57 1.06
C ALA A 220 9.00 -18.19 2.47
N ASP A 221 7.89 -18.88 2.75
CA ASP A 221 7.62 -19.48 4.05
C ASP A 221 8.20 -20.89 4.16
N SER A 222 8.46 -21.32 5.40
CA SER A 222 8.67 -22.73 5.71
C SER A 222 7.33 -23.43 6.00
N PRO A 223 7.13 -24.71 5.60
CA PRO A 223 5.92 -25.48 5.91
C PRO A 223 5.56 -25.56 7.39
N ASN A 224 6.56 -25.44 8.27
CA ASN A 224 6.36 -25.54 9.73
C ASN A 224 6.11 -24.18 10.39
N ALA A 225 6.04 -23.11 9.63
CA ALA A 225 6.13 -21.77 10.21
C ALA A 225 4.77 -21.23 10.67
N ASP A 226 4.59 -21.14 11.99
CA ASP A 226 3.44 -20.47 12.61
C ASP A 226 3.59 -18.95 12.43
N TYR A 227 2.84 -18.32 11.50
CA TYR A 227 2.97 -16.87 11.29
C TYR A 227 1.69 -16.05 11.33
N THR A 228 1.83 -14.90 11.97
CA THR A 228 0.91 -13.75 11.95
C THR A 228 1.68 -12.42 11.95
N SER A 229 2.52 -12.08 10.96
CA SER A 229 2.93 -10.66 10.82
C SER A 229 3.49 -10.17 9.47
N SER A 230 4.27 -10.97 8.73
CA SER A 230 4.91 -10.50 7.49
C SER A 230 3.89 -10.39 6.34
N ARG A 231 3.96 -9.30 5.57
CA ARG A 231 3.10 -9.07 4.40
C ARG A 231 3.90 -8.46 3.26
N VAL A 232 3.74 -9.02 2.05
CA VAL A 232 4.24 -8.39 0.83
C VAL A 232 3.59 -7.01 0.65
N GLY A 233 4.36 -6.03 0.20
CA GLY A 233 3.97 -4.63 0.05
C GLY A 233 4.07 -3.81 1.34
N TYR A 234 4.39 -4.44 2.48
CA TYR A 234 4.56 -3.71 3.74
C TYR A 234 5.79 -2.81 3.69
N ARG A 235 5.66 -1.59 4.24
CA ARG A 235 6.69 -0.56 4.24
C ARG A 235 7.09 -0.17 5.67
N THR A 236 8.40 -0.07 5.92
CA THR A 236 8.98 0.51 7.14
C THR A 236 9.85 1.71 6.79
N PRO A 237 10.02 2.69 7.70
CA PRO A 237 10.98 3.77 7.49
C PRO A 237 12.39 3.24 7.27
N PHE A 238 13.05 3.70 6.22
CA PHE A 238 14.45 3.44 5.94
C PHE A 238 15.29 4.57 6.50
N VAL A 239 15.54 4.52 7.79
CA VAL A 239 16.32 5.52 8.54
C VAL A 239 17.07 4.83 9.67
N PHE A 240 18.16 5.42 10.17
CA PHE A 240 18.90 4.87 11.30
C PHE A 240 17.97 4.52 12.47
N PRO A 241 18.12 3.33 13.08
CA PRO A 241 19.16 2.31 12.84
C PRO A 241 18.80 1.21 11.81
N VAL A 242 17.68 1.34 11.10
CA VAL A 242 17.15 0.30 10.20
C VAL A 242 17.75 0.40 8.80
N GLY A 243 18.11 -0.74 8.22
CA GLY A 243 18.50 -0.85 6.80
C GLY A 243 19.99 -0.66 6.52
N SER A 244 20.88 -0.88 7.49
CA SER A 244 22.33 -0.71 7.34
C SER A 244 22.92 -1.40 6.08
N VAL A 245 22.40 -2.56 5.67
CA VAL A 245 22.82 -3.29 4.45
C VAL A 245 22.65 -2.49 3.15
N PHE A 246 21.69 -1.56 3.09
CA PHE A 246 21.42 -0.79 1.87
C PHE A 246 22.33 0.42 1.71
N VAL A 247 22.92 0.92 2.81
CA VAL A 247 23.79 2.11 2.82
C VAL A 247 25.25 1.79 3.11
N ALA A 248 25.56 0.58 3.57
CA ALA A 248 26.92 0.21 3.95
C ALA A 248 27.93 0.45 2.81
N TRP A 249 27.59 0.25 1.55
CA TRP A 249 28.49 0.49 0.40
C TRP A 249 28.10 1.72 -0.43
N ASP A 250 27.32 2.63 0.16
CA ASP A 250 26.86 3.85 -0.50
C ASP A 250 27.24 5.07 0.35
N PRO A 251 28.37 5.74 0.04
CA PRO A 251 28.83 6.93 0.77
C PRO A 251 27.80 8.06 0.77
N ASP A 252 27.13 8.28 -0.37
CA ASP A 252 26.14 9.35 -0.53
C ASP A 252 24.86 9.01 0.26
N GLY A 253 24.42 7.75 0.20
CA GLY A 253 23.29 7.27 1.00
C GLY A 253 23.56 7.27 2.50
N THR A 254 24.81 7.06 2.92
CA THR A 254 25.20 7.03 4.33
C THR A 254 24.98 8.39 5.01
N GLU A 255 25.29 9.50 4.35
CA GLU A 255 25.14 10.85 4.91
C GLU A 255 23.67 11.16 5.26
N GLY A 256 22.73 10.77 4.41
CA GLY A 256 21.29 10.95 4.63
C GLY A 256 20.68 9.99 5.66
N TRP A 257 21.31 8.83 5.88
CA TRP A 257 20.84 7.81 6.80
C TRP A 257 21.29 8.03 8.25
N LEU A 258 22.51 8.54 8.45
CA LEU A 258 23.07 8.76 9.79
C LEU A 258 22.32 9.88 10.56
N PRO A 259 22.12 9.72 11.88
CA PRO A 259 21.50 10.75 12.69
C PRO A 259 22.45 11.95 12.85
N LYS A 260 21.88 13.17 12.96
CA LYS A 260 22.66 14.40 13.18
C LYS A 260 23.40 14.46 14.52
N ASP A 261 22.95 13.67 15.50
CA ASP A 261 23.59 13.58 16.81
C ASP A 261 24.92 12.82 16.70
N PRO A 262 26.08 13.42 17.09
CA PRO A 262 27.39 12.80 16.89
C PRO A 262 27.59 11.47 17.61
N ALA A 263 27.02 11.30 18.80
CA ALA A 263 27.15 10.06 19.56
C ALA A 263 26.38 8.92 18.89
N ARG A 264 25.16 9.19 18.42
CA ARG A 264 24.39 8.22 17.64
C ARG A 264 24.99 7.96 16.26
N ALA A 265 25.57 8.97 15.61
CA ALA A 265 26.27 8.81 14.33
C ALA A 265 27.44 7.83 14.46
N ALA A 266 28.22 7.93 15.55
CA ALA A 266 29.32 7.01 15.83
C ALA A 266 28.85 5.54 16.00
N ILE A 267 27.67 5.32 16.58
CA ILE A 267 27.04 3.98 16.66
C ILE A 267 26.72 3.47 15.26
N GLY A 268 26.08 4.30 14.43
CA GLY A 268 25.74 3.97 13.05
C GLY A 268 26.96 3.67 12.20
N GLU A 269 28.01 4.47 12.26
CA GLU A 269 29.26 4.19 11.56
C GLU A 269 29.91 2.88 11.99
N ALA A 270 29.88 2.58 13.30
CA ALA A 270 30.41 1.33 13.81
C ALA A 270 29.60 0.12 13.31
N ALA A 271 28.27 0.26 13.23
CA ALA A 271 27.39 -0.73 12.61
C ALA A 271 27.74 -0.93 11.13
N LEU A 272 27.84 0.15 10.34
CA LEU A 272 28.21 0.06 8.92
C LEU A 272 29.57 -0.61 8.69
N ARG A 273 30.59 -0.29 9.52
CA ARG A 273 31.90 -0.96 9.46
C ARG A 273 31.78 -2.47 9.70
N ARG A 274 30.95 -2.90 10.67
CA ARG A 274 30.71 -4.32 10.93
C ARG A 274 29.95 -4.97 9.79
N THR A 275 28.90 -4.33 9.28
CA THR A 275 28.10 -4.81 8.14
C THR A 275 28.96 -4.99 6.88
N ARG A 276 29.85 -4.03 6.56
CA ARG A 276 30.83 -4.19 5.46
C ARG A 276 31.73 -5.42 5.68
N ARG A 277 32.33 -5.53 6.86
CA ARG A 277 33.28 -6.60 7.19
C ARG A 277 32.66 -7.99 7.09
N ARG A 278 31.42 -8.15 7.57
CA ARG A 278 30.75 -9.46 7.66
C ARG A 278 29.80 -9.74 6.49
N ARG A 279 29.40 -8.71 5.74
CA ARG A 279 28.45 -8.74 4.62
C ARG A 279 27.04 -9.19 5.01
N TRP A 280 26.63 -8.93 6.24
CA TRP A 280 25.26 -9.12 6.71
C TRP A 280 24.97 -8.22 7.90
N SER A 281 23.68 -8.03 8.17
CA SER A 281 23.15 -7.31 9.30
C SER A 281 22.32 -8.20 10.21
N VAL A 282 22.25 -7.83 11.50
CA VAL A 282 21.43 -8.51 12.50
C VAL A 282 20.69 -7.50 13.36
N ALA A 283 19.44 -7.82 13.67
CA ALA A 283 18.69 -7.19 14.74
C ALA A 283 18.45 -8.18 15.87
N ILE A 284 18.77 -7.76 17.09
CA ILE A 284 18.55 -8.53 18.32
C ILE A 284 17.36 -7.94 19.07
N GLY A 285 16.56 -8.81 19.67
CA GLY A 285 15.43 -8.46 20.51
C GLY A 285 15.88 -7.90 21.84
N ASP A 286 15.27 -6.78 22.21
CA ASP A 286 15.25 -6.17 23.53
C ASP A 286 13.90 -5.44 23.71
N ASP A 287 13.68 -4.84 24.87
CA ASP A 287 12.43 -4.12 25.17
C ASP A 287 12.14 -2.98 24.16
N ASP A 288 13.19 -2.37 23.60
CA ASP A 288 13.09 -1.29 22.62
C ASP A 288 12.70 -1.82 21.23
N TYR A 289 13.27 -2.97 20.83
CA TYR A 289 12.92 -3.66 19.59
C TYR A 289 11.50 -4.24 19.65
N ASP A 290 11.09 -4.78 20.80
CA ASP A 290 9.71 -5.24 20.98
C ASP A 290 8.72 -4.07 20.83
N GLN A 291 9.02 -2.89 21.37
CA GLN A 291 8.21 -1.70 21.14
C GLN A 291 8.15 -1.31 19.65
N LEU A 292 9.26 -1.45 18.92
CA LEU A 292 9.30 -1.24 17.47
C LEU A 292 8.39 -2.23 16.74
N GLU A 293 8.50 -3.53 17.02
CA GLU A 293 7.64 -4.56 16.42
C GLU A 293 6.17 -4.31 16.74
N HIS A 294 5.84 -3.90 17.97
CA HIS A 294 4.48 -3.56 18.37
C HIS A 294 3.93 -2.33 17.63
N ALA A 295 4.74 -1.28 17.46
CA ALA A 295 4.36 -0.09 16.70
C ALA A 295 4.15 -0.42 15.21
N VAL A 296 5.07 -1.19 14.63
CA VAL A 296 4.98 -1.73 13.27
C VAL A 296 3.70 -2.56 13.08
N SER A 297 3.43 -3.49 14.00
CA SER A 297 2.26 -4.38 13.96
C SER A 297 0.93 -3.63 14.12
N ARG A 298 0.91 -2.54 14.90
CA ARG A 298 -0.27 -1.67 15.02
C ARG A 298 -0.48 -0.78 13.81
N GLN A 299 0.59 -0.24 13.22
CA GLN A 299 0.51 0.54 11.99
C GLN A 299 -0.04 -0.28 10.82
N LEU A 300 0.29 -1.57 10.77
CA LEU A 300 -0.30 -2.55 9.84
C LEU A 300 -1.82 -2.75 10.00
N ARG A 301 -2.36 -2.45 11.18
CA ARG A 301 -3.79 -2.60 11.51
C ARG A 301 -4.55 -1.27 11.45
N HIS A 302 -3.89 -0.13 11.69
CA HIS A 302 -4.45 1.23 11.71
C HIS A 302 -3.40 2.29 11.29
N PRO A 303 -3.68 3.24 10.37
CA PRO A 303 -2.72 4.30 10.03
C PRO A 303 -2.78 5.44 11.08
N PRO A 304 -1.66 5.92 11.69
CA PRO A 304 -1.77 6.43 13.06
C PRO A 304 -1.37 7.91 13.24
N GLU A 305 -1.61 8.43 14.44
CA GLU A 305 -0.74 9.40 15.10
C GLU A 305 0.74 8.92 15.04
N ASP A 306 1.74 9.81 15.17
CA ASP A 306 3.20 9.58 14.98
C ASP A 306 3.87 8.60 15.99
N GLU A 307 3.28 7.44 16.26
CA GLU A 307 3.78 6.44 17.20
C GLU A 307 5.06 5.76 16.70
N LEU A 308 5.09 5.31 15.44
CA LEU A 308 6.29 4.68 14.86
C LEU A 308 7.46 5.66 14.83
N GLY A 309 7.24 6.92 14.44
CA GLY A 309 8.27 7.95 14.51
C GLY A 309 8.77 8.20 15.93
N SER A 310 7.88 8.15 16.93
CA SER A 310 8.27 8.28 18.34
C SER A 310 9.13 7.12 18.85
N VAL A 311 8.85 5.88 18.42
CA VAL A 311 9.66 4.70 18.77
C VAL A 311 11.01 4.78 18.08
N MET A 312 11.03 5.08 16.79
CA MET A 312 12.28 5.24 16.01
C MET A 312 13.22 6.29 16.60
N ARG A 313 12.69 7.40 17.13
CA ARG A 313 13.49 8.43 17.80
C ARG A 313 14.13 7.95 19.11
N ARG A 314 13.52 6.97 19.80
CA ARG A 314 13.99 6.42 21.08
C ARG A 314 15.02 5.29 20.90
N LEU A 315 15.01 4.61 19.74
CA LEU A 315 15.97 3.56 19.45
C LEU A 315 17.41 4.07 19.51
N ARG A 316 18.21 3.43 20.36
CA ARG A 316 19.64 3.72 20.51
C ARG A 316 20.46 3.19 19.34
N GLY A 317 20.01 2.10 18.72
CA GLY A 317 20.68 1.46 17.59
C GLY A 317 21.69 0.38 18.00
N GLU A 318 21.92 0.18 19.30
CA GLU A 318 22.86 -0.82 19.83
C GLU A 318 22.42 -2.25 19.56
N GLN A 319 21.11 -2.49 19.43
CA GLN A 319 20.54 -3.78 19.07
C GLN A 319 20.63 -4.10 17.56
N PHE A 320 21.02 -3.11 16.74
CA PHE A 320 21.22 -3.26 15.31
C PHE A 320 22.71 -3.35 15.02
N ASP A 321 23.10 -4.47 14.44
CA ASP A 321 24.49 -4.80 14.13
C ASP A 321 25.45 -4.72 15.33
N PRO A 322 25.16 -5.34 16.49
CA PRO A 322 26.12 -5.40 17.58
C PRO A 322 27.32 -6.30 17.26
N THR A 323 28.36 -6.19 18.07
CA THR A 323 29.40 -7.22 18.15
C THR A 323 28.83 -8.45 18.84
N LEU A 324 28.96 -9.62 18.21
CA LEU A 324 28.50 -10.88 18.78
C LEU A 324 29.67 -11.63 19.41
N ASP A 325 29.45 -12.12 20.63
CA ASP A 325 30.33 -13.08 21.28
C ASP A 325 29.87 -14.50 20.94
N GLN A 326 30.82 -15.37 20.64
CA GLN A 326 30.58 -16.71 20.10
C GLN A 326 29.75 -17.61 21.03
N ARG A 327 29.76 -17.37 22.35
CA ARG A 327 29.10 -18.21 23.35
C ARG A 327 27.89 -17.56 24.00
N THR A 328 27.66 -16.28 23.71
CA THR A 328 26.54 -15.54 24.26
C THR A 328 25.30 -15.85 23.47
N ALA A 329 24.20 -16.18 24.15
CA ALA A 329 22.91 -16.44 23.53
C ALA A 329 22.14 -15.14 23.27
N TYR A 330 21.58 -15.01 22.08
CA TYR A 330 20.88 -13.83 21.60
C TYR A 330 19.46 -14.15 21.13
N ASP A 331 18.51 -13.28 21.44
CA ASP A 331 17.17 -13.30 20.84
C ASP A 331 17.25 -12.66 19.44
N VAL A 332 17.59 -13.45 18.43
CA VAL A 332 17.75 -12.91 17.06
C VAL A 332 16.38 -12.69 16.43
N ARG A 333 16.11 -11.46 16.00
CA ARG A 333 14.83 -11.11 15.38
C ARG A 333 14.88 -11.15 13.86
N MET A 334 16.01 -10.75 13.29
CA MET A 334 16.21 -10.76 11.85
C MET A 334 17.69 -10.81 11.49
N LEU A 335 18.02 -11.55 10.43
CA LEU A 335 19.30 -11.45 9.72
C LEU A 335 19.04 -10.98 8.30
N VAL A 336 19.91 -10.12 7.76
CA VAL A 336 19.78 -9.59 6.40
C VAL A 336 21.12 -9.63 5.67
N ALA A 337 21.17 -10.15 4.45
CA ALA A 337 22.34 -10.09 3.58
C ALA A 337 22.05 -9.25 2.33
N PRO A 338 23.03 -8.47 1.83
CA PRO A 338 22.89 -7.64 0.66
C PRO A 338 22.91 -8.49 -0.62
N VAL A 339 22.02 -8.16 -1.55
CA VAL A 339 22.06 -8.60 -2.93
C VAL A 339 22.50 -7.41 -3.77
N PHE A 340 23.71 -7.50 -4.30
CA PHE A 340 24.28 -6.47 -5.16
C PHE A 340 23.67 -6.56 -6.56
N GLY A 341 23.20 -5.42 -7.06
CA GLY A 341 23.02 -5.20 -8.49
C GLY A 341 24.26 -4.52 -9.10
N PRO A 342 24.17 -4.03 -10.34
CA PRO A 342 25.31 -3.49 -11.06
C PRO A 342 25.94 -2.24 -10.43
N ARG A 343 25.18 -1.49 -9.62
CA ARG A 343 25.60 -0.17 -9.10
C ARG A 343 25.55 -0.05 -7.58
N LYS A 344 24.67 -0.80 -6.92
CA LYS A 344 24.41 -0.70 -5.49
C LYS A 344 23.79 -2.01 -4.98
N VAL A 345 23.51 -2.06 -3.67
CA VAL A 345 22.65 -3.09 -3.09
C VAL A 345 21.21 -2.83 -3.55
N GLU A 346 20.65 -3.73 -4.36
CA GLU A 346 19.28 -3.60 -4.89
C GLU A 346 18.26 -4.29 -3.98
N LEU A 347 18.64 -5.43 -3.38
CA LEU A 347 17.77 -6.17 -2.46
C LEU A 347 18.53 -6.53 -1.19
N GLY A 348 17.80 -6.72 -0.10
CA GLY A 348 18.22 -7.47 1.06
C GLY A 348 17.47 -8.79 1.10
N LEU A 349 18.18 -9.92 1.16
CA LEU A 349 17.57 -11.17 1.59
C LEU A 349 17.57 -11.21 3.11
N ALA A 350 16.40 -11.37 3.70
CA ALA A 350 16.24 -11.44 5.15
C ALA A 350 15.72 -12.82 5.57
N VAL A 351 16.12 -13.27 6.76
CA VAL A 351 15.49 -14.41 7.44
C VAL A 351 15.03 -14.03 8.84
N ARG A 352 13.88 -14.56 9.24
CA ARG A 352 13.27 -14.34 10.56
C ARG A 352 12.44 -15.55 11.01
N GLY A 353 11.90 -15.46 12.23
CA GLY A 353 11.08 -16.53 12.83
C GLY A 353 11.86 -17.48 13.73
N PHE A 354 13.00 -17.04 14.25
CA PHE A 354 13.81 -17.79 15.20
C PHE A 354 12.99 -18.10 16.47
N ARG A 355 12.92 -19.38 16.86
CA ARG A 355 12.11 -19.86 17.99
C ARG A 355 12.88 -19.99 19.29
N GLN A 356 14.19 -19.98 19.19
CA GLN A 356 15.12 -20.17 20.29
C GLN A 356 16.20 -19.10 20.22
N HIS A 357 16.80 -18.83 21.37
CA HIS A 357 17.99 -18.00 21.40
C HIS A 357 19.12 -18.72 20.68
N LEU A 358 19.93 -17.96 19.95
CA LEU A 358 21.06 -18.47 19.19
C LEU A 358 22.36 -17.97 19.81
N ASP A 359 23.35 -18.83 19.96
CA ASP A 359 24.68 -18.36 20.29
C ASP A 359 25.35 -17.65 19.10
N GLY A 360 26.39 -16.85 19.35
CA GLY A 360 27.07 -16.10 18.29
C GLY A 360 27.58 -16.99 17.14
N ALA A 361 28.02 -18.22 17.43
CA ALA A 361 28.49 -19.16 16.42
C ALA A 361 27.33 -19.65 15.52
N GLU A 362 26.16 -19.91 16.10
CA GLU A 362 24.95 -20.26 15.36
C GLU A 362 24.45 -19.11 14.48
N VAL A 363 24.49 -17.87 14.99
CA VAL A 363 24.14 -16.68 14.20
C VAL A 363 25.05 -16.55 12.99
N GLU A 364 26.37 -16.67 13.18
CA GLU A 364 27.34 -16.59 12.08
C GLU A 364 27.14 -17.71 11.05
N ARG A 365 26.85 -18.94 11.50
CA ARG A 365 26.58 -20.07 10.61
C ARG A 365 25.34 -19.85 9.76
N ILE A 366 24.26 -19.33 10.34
CA ILE A 366 23.03 -19.03 9.60
C ILE A 366 23.26 -17.85 8.64
N ALA A 367 23.95 -16.82 9.11
CA ALA A 367 24.30 -15.66 8.29
C ALA A 367 25.19 -16.05 7.10
N ALA A 368 26.13 -16.99 7.26
CA ALA A 368 26.93 -17.49 6.14
C ALA A 368 26.05 -18.13 5.05
N ARG A 369 25.04 -18.93 5.42
CA ARG A 369 24.09 -19.51 4.47
C ARG A 369 23.23 -18.45 3.78
N LEU A 370 22.82 -17.43 4.51
CA LEU A 370 22.08 -16.29 3.98
C LEU A 370 22.92 -15.50 2.97
N VAL A 371 24.20 -15.24 3.28
CA VAL A 371 25.15 -14.55 2.40
C VAL A 371 25.43 -15.37 1.14
N ASP A 372 25.66 -16.68 1.25
CA ASP A 372 25.83 -17.57 0.09
C ASP A 372 24.64 -17.44 -0.87
N ALA A 373 23.41 -17.47 -0.35
CA ALA A 373 22.21 -17.30 -1.15
C ALA A 373 22.12 -15.90 -1.79
N ALA A 374 22.48 -14.85 -1.07
CA ALA A 374 22.47 -13.48 -1.57
C ALA A 374 23.54 -13.25 -2.66
N ASP A 375 24.73 -13.86 -2.53
CA ASP A 375 25.82 -13.81 -3.50
C ASP A 375 25.43 -14.52 -4.81
N GLU A 376 24.76 -15.68 -4.70
CA GLU A 376 24.19 -16.38 -5.86
C GLU A 376 23.16 -15.51 -6.61
N VAL A 377 22.29 -14.81 -5.89
CA VAL A 377 21.31 -13.90 -6.50
C VAL A 377 22.01 -12.70 -7.12
N SER A 378 22.99 -12.09 -6.44
CA SER A 378 23.78 -10.95 -6.92
C SER A 378 24.40 -11.26 -8.29
N SER A 379 24.99 -12.45 -8.42
CA SER A 379 25.58 -12.93 -9.67
C SER A 379 24.55 -13.06 -10.80
N LYS A 380 23.31 -13.48 -10.50
CA LYS A 380 22.22 -13.64 -11.48
C LYS A 380 21.54 -12.33 -11.88
N ILE A 381 21.73 -11.27 -11.11
CA ILE A 381 21.14 -9.96 -11.39
C ILE A 381 22.17 -8.94 -11.92
N GLY A 382 23.40 -9.39 -12.20
CA GLY A 382 24.44 -8.56 -12.79
C GLY A 382 25.25 -7.73 -11.80
N GLY A 383 25.24 -8.08 -10.51
CA GLY A 383 26.04 -7.42 -9.47
C GLY A 383 27.33 -8.13 -9.09
N ALA A 384 27.86 -9.02 -9.93
CA ALA A 384 29.10 -9.76 -9.65
C ALA A 384 30.31 -8.84 -9.41
N ASP A 385 30.44 -7.75 -10.17
CA ASP A 385 31.56 -6.82 -10.02
C ASP A 385 31.45 -6.00 -8.72
N ALA A 386 30.25 -5.50 -8.40
CA ALA A 386 29.98 -4.79 -7.14
C ALA A 386 30.18 -5.72 -5.92
N LEU A 387 29.76 -6.98 -6.03
CA LEU A 387 30.02 -8.01 -5.04
C LEU A 387 31.52 -8.25 -4.85
N ALA A 388 32.30 -8.36 -5.95
CA ALA A 388 33.74 -8.55 -5.88
C ALA A 388 34.44 -7.37 -5.18
N ALA A 389 34.06 -6.13 -5.49
CA ALA A 389 34.56 -4.93 -4.81
C ALA A 389 34.21 -4.90 -3.31
N ALA A 390 32.99 -5.33 -2.95
CA ALA A 390 32.57 -5.44 -1.56
C ALA A 390 33.36 -6.50 -0.77
N ILE A 391 33.79 -7.59 -1.43
CA ILE A 391 34.63 -8.64 -0.83
C ILE A 391 36.09 -8.19 -0.71
N SER A 392 36.64 -7.49 -1.71
CA SER A 392 38.03 -7.01 -1.70
C SER A 392 38.26 -5.84 -0.73
N GLY A 393 37.18 -5.19 -0.28
CA GLY A 393 37.25 -3.99 0.57
C GLY A 393 37.57 -2.71 -0.23
N GLU A 394 37.39 -2.75 -1.54
CA GLU A 394 37.58 -1.62 -2.47
C GLU A 394 36.30 -0.82 -2.70
N ALA A 395 35.18 -1.26 -2.12
CA ALA A 395 33.84 -0.66 -2.22
C ALA A 395 33.55 0.40 -1.16
#